data_AF-A0A2Z2MV03-F1
#
_entry.id   AF-A0A2Z2MV03-F1
#
_cell.length_a   1.000
_cell.length_b   1.000
_cell.length_c   1.000
_cell.angle_alpha   90.00
_cell.angle_beta   90.00
_cell.angle_gamma   90.00
#
_symmetry.space_group_name_H-M   'P 1'
#
loop_
_entity.id
_entity.type
_entity.pdbx_description
1 polymer ?
#
loop_
_entity_poly.entity_id
_entity_poly.type
_entity_poly.pdbx_seq_one_letter_code
_entity_poly.pdbx_strand_id
1 'polypeptide(L)' 'MSNFDATGVLMFLYGILEILSIVWVTLDSVTKQRRMPGVEKAVWITVAFLLGPIGAAVYYFVIKRSHRYD' A
#
# COMPACT_ATOMS: atom_id res chain seq x y z
N MET A 1 25.69 25.59 -1.87
CA MET A 1 24.34 25.94 -1.35
C MET A 1 23.61 24.63 -1.12
N SER A 2 23.40 24.24 0.14
CA SER A 2 22.61 23.05 0.48
C SER A 2 21.14 23.41 0.32
N ASN A 3 20.65 23.21 -0.89
CA ASN A 3 19.26 23.30 -1.25
C ASN A 3 18.53 22.09 -0.67
N PHE A 4 18.23 22.14 0.64
CA PHE A 4 17.21 21.28 1.23
C PHE A 4 15.85 21.82 0.74
N ASP A 5 15.64 21.69 -0.57
CA ASP A 5 14.46 22.20 -1.25
C ASP A 5 13.27 21.40 -0.74
N ALA A 6 12.20 22.08 -0.31
CA ALA A 6 11.00 21.44 0.21
C ALA A 6 10.49 20.31 -0.70
N THR A 7 10.70 20.46 -2.01
CA THR A 7 10.44 19.44 -3.03
C THR A 7 11.21 18.14 -2.79
N GLY A 8 12.50 18.20 -2.45
CA GLY A 8 13.32 17.02 -2.16
C GLY A 8 12.86 16.30 -0.89
N VAL A 9 12.46 17.05 0.13
CA VAL A 9 11.87 16.49 1.36
C VAL A 9 10.54 15.80 1.06
N LEU A 10 9.69 16.42 0.25
CA LEU A 10 8.41 15.84 -0.16
C LEU A 10 8.59 14.56 -0.97
N MET A 11 9.53 14.52 -1.91
CA MET A 11 9.84 13.30 -2.67
C MET A 11 10.37 12.18 -1.76
N PHE A 12 11.23 12.52 -0.79
CA PHE A 12 11.74 11.55 0.18
C PHE A 12 10.63 10.97 1.05
N LEU A 13 9.76 11.82 1.60
CA LEU A 13 8.60 11.39 2.39
C LEU A 13 7.62 10.55 1.56
N TYR A 14 7.39 10.94 0.31
CA TYR A 14 6.55 10.18 -0.61
C TYR A 14 7.13 8.78 -0.87
N GLY A 15 8.43 8.67 -1.12
CA GLY A 15 9.10 7.37 -1.31
C GLY A 15 9.01 6.47 -0.08
N ILE A 16 9.15 7.03 1.13
CA ILE A 16 8.94 6.27 2.38
C ILE A 16 7.48 5.80 2.46
N LEU A 17 6.52 6.68 2.18
CA LEU A 17 5.10 6.35 2.24
C LEU A 17 4.72 5.26 1.24
N GLU A 18 5.32 5.27 0.06
CA GLU A 18 5.13 4.25 -0.97
C GLU A 18 5.61 2.87 -0.49
N ILE A 19 6.83 2.79 0.07
CA ILE A 19 7.35 1.54 0.64
C ILE A 19 6.46 1.06 1.78
N LEU A 20 6.08 1.95 2.70
CA LEU A 20 5.18 1.61 3.82
C LEU A 20 3.82 1.10 3.32
N SER A 21 3.31 1.66 2.23
CA SER A 21 2.04 1.25 1.62
C SER A 21 2.12 -0.17 1.08
N ILE A 22 3.19 -0.50 0.34
CA ILE A 22 3.41 -1.83 -0.21
C ILE A 22 3.56 -2.86 0.91
N VAL A 23 4.38 -2.55 1.91
CA VAL A 23 4.61 -3.43 3.08
C VAL A 23 3.30 -3.64 3.84
N TRP A 24 2.52 -2.58 4.06
CA TRP A 24 1.26 -2.67 4.77
C TRP A 24 0.24 -3.53 4.03
N VAL A 25 0.03 -3.34 2.72
CA VAL A 25 -0.89 -4.17 1.92
C VAL A 25 -0.45 -5.63 1.92
N THR A 26 0.85 -5.88 1.82
CA THR A 26 1.40 -7.25 1.86
C THR A 26 1.15 -7.90 3.22
N LEU A 27 1.48 -7.21 4.32
CA LEU A 27 1.28 -7.74 5.66
C LEU A 27 -0.21 -7.93 5.99
N ASP A 28 -1.06 -6.97 5.66
CA ASP A 28 -2.50 -7.06 5.92
C ASP A 28 -3.13 -8.23 5.13
N SER A 29 -2.79 -8.37 3.84
CA SER A 29 -3.30 -9.46 3.00
C SER A 29 -2.80 -10.85 3.44
N VAL A 30 -1.56 -10.97 3.92
CA VAL A 30 -0.99 -12.26 4.36
C VAL A 30 -1.45 -12.62 5.78
N THR A 31 -1.41 -11.67 6.71
CA THR A 31 -1.61 -11.96 8.14
C THR A 31 -3.06 -11.84 8.59
N LYS A 32 -3.80 -10.85 8.07
CA LYS A 32 -5.18 -10.56 8.50
C LYS A 32 -6.20 -11.15 7.53
N GLN A 33 -6.02 -10.95 6.22
CA GLN A 33 -6.94 -11.48 5.19
C GLN A 33 -6.61 -12.94 4.84
N ARG A 34 -6.62 -13.84 5.82
CA ARG A 34 -6.22 -15.25 5.61
C ARG A 34 -7.12 -16.00 4.63
N ARG A 35 -8.41 -15.66 4.58
CA ARG A 35 -9.41 -16.27 3.67
C ARG A 35 -9.35 -15.75 2.24
N MET A 36 -8.61 -14.67 2.00
CA MET A 36 -8.47 -14.10 0.67
C MET A 36 -7.70 -15.05 -0.26
N PRO A 37 -8.18 -15.30 -1.49
CA PRO A 37 -7.49 -16.14 -2.47
C PRO A 37 -6.08 -15.61 -2.80
N GLY A 38 -5.12 -16.52 -3.00
CA GLY A 38 -3.72 -16.15 -3.29
C GLY A 38 -3.55 -15.25 -4.53
N VAL A 39 -4.34 -15.49 -5.58
CA VAL A 39 -4.34 -14.65 -6.80
C VAL A 39 -4.79 -13.23 -6.48
N GLU A 40 -5.82 -13.07 -5.65
CA GLU A 40 -6.32 -11.74 -5.29
C GLU A 40 -5.30 -10.98 -4.43
N LYS A 41 -4.60 -11.68 -3.51
CA LYS A 41 -3.49 -11.07 -2.75
C LYS A 41 -2.41 -10.53 -3.69
N ALA A 42 -2.00 -11.34 -4.67
CA ALA A 42 -0.99 -10.95 -5.64
C ALA A 42 -1.44 -9.71 -6.43
N VAL A 43 -2.70 -9.68 -6.89
CA VAL A 43 -3.26 -8.52 -7.59
C VAL A 43 -3.18 -7.25 -6.74
N TRP A 44 -3.61 -7.30 -5.47
CA TRP A 44 -3.58 -6.11 -4.62
C TRP A 44 -2.17 -5.65 -4.25
N ILE A 45 -1.22 -6.57 -4.10
CA ILE A 45 0.19 -6.23 -3.91
C ILE A 45 0.74 -5.56 -5.17
N THR A 46 0.43 -6.08 -6.37
CA THR A 46 0.82 -5.43 -7.63
C THR A 46 0.17 -4.05 -7.80
N VAL A 47 -1.10 -3.91 -7.45
CA VAL A 47 -1.83 -2.62 -7.48
C VAL A 47 -1.18 -1.62 -6.53
N ALA A 48 -0.82 -2.02 -5.31
CA ALA A 48 -0.12 -1.17 -4.35
C ALA A 48 1.30 -0.81 -4.80
N PHE A 49 1.98 -1.71 -5.51
CA PHE A 49 3.30 -1.45 -6.09
C PHE A 49 3.25 -0.44 -7.24
N LEU A 50 2.24 -0.52 -8.11
CA LEU A 50 2.13 0.36 -9.29
C LEU A 50 1.50 1.73 -8.97
N LEU A 51 0.56 1.78 -8.03
CA LEU A 51 -0.19 2.99 -7.67
C LEU A 51 0.24 3.58 -6.31
N GLY A 52 1.20 2.95 -5.64
CA GLY A 52 1.74 3.39 -4.36
C GLY A 52 0.66 3.61 -3.29
N PRO A 53 0.66 4.76 -2.59
CA PRO A 53 -0.29 5.06 -1.52
C PRO A 53 -1.76 5.04 -1.98
N ILE A 54 -2.03 5.41 -3.23
CA ILE A 54 -3.38 5.43 -3.78
C ILE A 54 -3.91 4.00 -3.91
N GLY A 55 -3.10 3.07 -4.43
CA GLY A 55 -3.46 1.65 -4.52
C GLY A 55 -3.74 1.04 -3.15
N ALA A 56 -2.93 1.38 -2.15
CA ALA A 56 -3.14 0.94 -0.77
C ALA A 56 -4.41 1.54 -0.13
N ALA A 57 -4.75 2.80 -0.43
CA ALA A 57 -5.99 3.40 0.03
C ALA A 57 -7.21 2.68 -0.56
N VAL A 58 -7.19 2.37 -1.87
CA VAL A 58 -8.27 1.60 -2.51
C VAL A 58 -8.40 0.21 -1.87
N TYR A 59 -7.29 -0.49 -1.64
CA TYR A 59 -7.29 -1.78 -0.92
C TYR A 59 -7.96 -1.67 0.45
N TYR A 60 -7.65 -0.62 1.22
CA TYR A 60 -8.25 -0.39 2.53
C TYR A 60 -9.79 -0.29 2.45
N PHE A 61 -10.32 0.49 1.50
CA PHE A 61 -11.76 0.67 1.39
C PHE A 61 -12.47 -0.57 0.84
N VAL A 62 -11.88 -1.24 -0.16
CA VAL A 62 -12.53 -2.36 -0.85
C VAL A 62 -12.44 -3.65 -0.04
N ILE A 63 -11.30 -3.93 0.57
CA ILE A 63 -11.05 -5.21 1.25
C ILE A 63 -11.32 -5.07 2.75
N LYS A 64 -10.55 -4.20 3.41
CA LYS A 64 -10.55 -4.11 4.87
C LYS A 64 -11.82 -3.50 5.43
N ARG A 65 -12.28 -2.39 4.87
CA ARG A 65 -13.50 -1.70 5.34
C ARG A 65 -14.78 -2.46 4.96
N SER A 66 -14.74 -3.24 3.87
CA SER A 66 -15.88 -4.03 3.45
C SER A 66 -16.08 -5.32 4.26
N HIS A 67 -15.19 -5.64 5.21
CA HIS A 67 -15.20 -6.90 5.98
C HIS A 67 -15.35 -8.14 5.10
N ARG A 68 -14.80 -8.09 3.87
CA ARG A 68 -15.01 -9.10 2.82
C ARG A 68 -14.54 -10.49 3.21
N TYR A 69 -13.50 -10.56 4.04
CA TYR A 69 -12.79 -11.80 4.37
C TYR A 69 -12.60 -12.01 5.88
N ASP A 70 -13.29 -11.21 6.70
CA ASP A 70 -13.40 -11.46 8.15
C ASP A 70 -14.15 -12.79 8.44
#